data_AF-A0A429B1H8-F1
#
_entry.id   AF-A0A429B1H8-F1
#
_cell.length_a   1.000
_cell.length_b   1.000
_cell.length_c   1.000
_cell.angle_alpha   90.00
_cell.angle_beta   90.00
_cell.angle_gamma   90.00
#
_symmetry.space_group_name_H-M   'P 1'
#
loop_
_entity.id
_entity.type
_entity.pdbx_description
1 polymer ?
#
loop_
_entity_poly.entity_id
_entity_poly.type
_entity_poly.pdbx_seq_one_letter_code
_entity_poly.pdbx_strand_id
1 'polypeptide(L)'
;MSRDGAEVLIFDPRPDDPPSFFTYLADGELQLHFELGFGYDPVGAQPDLLRLALEAAGVIPPQDAIDDLLGEDEELSTAEEKRRVLKVVGEHFGLSLPRQVIESGQLPAVVTRTSPPSSW
;
A
#
# COMPACT_ATOMS: atom_id res chain seq x y z
N MET A 1 -4.42 8.16 22.20
CA MET A 1 -4.93 7.19 21.20
C MET A 1 -5.45 6.01 21.97
N SER A 2 -6.75 5.71 21.86
CA SER A 2 -7.37 4.57 22.54
C SER A 2 -6.88 3.27 21.91
N ARG A 3 -6.73 2.22 22.71
CA ARG A 3 -6.13 0.93 22.31
C ARG A 3 -7.06 0.06 21.45
N ASP A 4 -8.34 0.44 21.34
CA ASP A 4 -9.42 -0.40 20.81
C ASP A 4 -10.22 0.29 19.69
N GLY A 5 -9.58 0.67 18.58
CA GLY A 5 -10.30 1.21 17.41
C GLY A 5 -9.47 2.10 16.48
N ALA A 6 -8.17 1.85 16.36
CA ALA A 6 -7.28 2.68 15.53
C ALA A 6 -6.73 1.87 14.35
N GLU A 7 -7.02 2.34 13.14
CA GLU A 7 -6.42 1.86 11.90
C GLU A 7 -5.22 2.75 11.55
N VAL A 8 -4.09 2.11 11.21
CA VAL A 8 -2.85 2.79 10.84
C VAL A 8 -2.37 2.25 9.51
N LEU A 9 -2.21 3.15 8.54
CA LEU A 9 -1.66 2.86 7.22
C LEU A 9 -0.30 3.54 7.12
N ILE A 10 0.74 2.75 6.84
CA ILE A 10 2.11 3.23 6.69
C ILE A 10 2.54 2.92 5.26
N PHE A 11 2.95 3.96 4.55
CA PHE A 11 3.68 3.85 3.30
C PHE A 11 5.11 4.32 3.57
N ASP A 12 6.08 3.42 3.42
CA ASP A 12 7.51 3.67 3.61
C ASP A 12 8.21 3.71 2.24
N PRO A 13 8.24 4.88 1.56
CA PRO A 13 8.93 5.01 0.29
C PRO A 13 10.44 5.01 0.50
N ARG A 14 11.11 4.05 -0.12
CA ARG A 14 12.58 3.99 -0.14
C ARG A 14 13.09 4.15 -1.58
N PRO A 15 13.31 5.38 -2.05
CA PRO A 15 13.84 5.63 -3.39
C PRO A 15 15.34 5.33 -3.49
N ASP A 16 16.11 5.59 -2.43
CA ASP A 16 17.56 5.44 -2.42
C ASP A 16 18.03 4.03 -1.95
N ASP A 17 17.14 3.27 -1.30
CA ASP A 17 17.40 1.94 -0.73
C ASP A 17 16.15 1.03 -0.85
N PRO A 18 15.76 0.64 -2.08
CA PRO A 18 14.60 -0.22 -2.29
C PRO A 18 14.78 -1.61 -1.63
N PRO A 19 13.69 -2.32 -1.25
CA PRO A 19 12.30 -2.06 -1.64
C PRO A 19 11.57 -1.01 -0.79
N SER A 20 10.43 -0.52 -1.30
CA SER A 20 9.49 0.27 -0.49
C SER A 20 8.46 -0.65 0.17
N PHE A 21 7.80 -0.19 1.23
CA PHE A 21 6.88 -1.04 1.99
C PHE A 21 5.52 -0.41 2.21
N PHE A 22 4.50 -1.26 2.27
CA PHE A 22 3.19 -0.92 2.79
C PHE A 22 2.90 -1.74 4.05
N THR A 23 2.33 -1.10 5.07
CA THR A 23 1.91 -1.76 6.31
C THR A 23 0.55 -1.23 6.75
N TYR A 24 -0.37 -2.13 7.06
CA TYR A 24 -1.66 -1.86 7.67
C TYR A 24 -1.75 -2.54 9.04
N LEU A 25 -2.04 -1.74 10.06
CA LEU A 25 -2.35 -2.20 11.41
C LEU A 25 -3.77 -1.82 11.79
N ALA A 26 -4.47 -2.73 12.46
CA ALA A 26 -5.75 -2.48 13.10
C ALA A 26 -5.66 -2.93 14.55
N ASP A 27 -6.05 -2.06 15.48
CA ASP A 27 -6.09 -2.36 16.92
C ASP A 27 -4.76 -2.87 17.50
N GLY A 28 -3.66 -2.35 16.92
CA GLY A 28 -2.29 -2.71 17.30
C GLY A 28 -1.79 -4.05 16.75
N GLU A 29 -2.58 -4.75 15.94
CA GLU A 29 -2.21 -5.99 15.26
C GLU A 29 -1.83 -5.72 13.80
N LEU A 30 -0.79 -6.41 13.31
CA LEU A 30 -0.38 -6.38 11.91
C LEU A 30 -1.40 -7.15 11.06
N GLN A 31 -2.16 -6.43 10.25
CA GLN A 31 -3.14 -7.03 9.35
C GLN A 31 -2.50 -7.39 8.00
N LEU A 32 -1.70 -6.49 7.43
CA LEU A 32 -1.08 -6.70 6.12
C LEU A 32 0.24 -5.93 6.02
N HIS A 33 1.28 -6.58 5.52
CA HIS A 33 2.55 -5.99 5.14
C HIS A 33 3.06 -6.64 3.86
N PHE A 34 3.57 -5.85 2.91
CA PHE A 34 4.21 -6.36 1.70
C PHE A 34 5.21 -5.36 1.11
N GLU A 35 6.13 -5.90 0.30
CA GLU A 35 7.15 -5.14 -0.43
C GLU A 35 6.61 -4.62 -1.77
N LEU A 36 7.15 -3.50 -2.22
CA LEU A 36 6.85 -2.84 -3.49
C LEU A 36 8.10 -2.86 -4.36
N GLY A 37 7.96 -3.28 -5.61
CA GLY A 37 9.06 -3.34 -6.59
C GLY A 37 9.83 -4.65 -6.61
N PHE A 38 9.57 -5.59 -5.70
CA PHE A 38 10.38 -6.80 -5.53
C PHE A 38 9.52 -8.05 -5.23
N GLY A 39 8.41 -8.20 -5.94
CA GLY A 39 7.49 -9.32 -5.78
C GLY A 39 6.48 -9.12 -4.65
N TYR A 40 5.42 -9.92 -4.66
CA TYR A 40 4.31 -9.82 -3.72
C TYR A 40 4.29 -11.01 -2.76
N ASP A 41 4.88 -10.81 -1.57
CA ASP A 41 4.91 -11.78 -0.47
C ASP A 41 4.27 -11.16 0.79
N PRO A 42 2.93 -11.16 0.89
CA PRO A 42 2.22 -10.49 1.97
C PRO A 42 2.27 -11.30 3.28
N VAL A 43 2.46 -10.60 4.39
CA VAL A 43 2.39 -11.17 5.75
C VAL A 43 1.38 -10.41 6.62
N GLY A 44 0.87 -11.05 7.67
CA GLY A 44 -0.08 -10.45 8.62
C GLY A 44 -1.30 -11.34 8.86
N ALA A 45 -2.26 -10.85 9.66
CA ALA A 45 -3.50 -11.57 9.94
C ALA A 45 -4.46 -11.68 8.74
N GLN A 46 -4.32 -10.78 7.75
CA GLN A 46 -5.12 -10.70 6.54
C GLN A 46 -4.22 -10.50 5.30
N PRO A 47 -3.37 -11.48 4.94
CA PRO A 47 -2.40 -11.33 3.85
C PRO A 47 -3.07 -11.09 2.49
N ASP A 48 -4.28 -11.61 2.30
CA ASP A 48 -5.03 -11.49 1.04
C ASP A 48 -5.93 -10.24 0.96
N LEU A 49 -5.92 -9.35 1.97
CA LEU A 49 -6.86 -8.23 2.10
C LEU A 49 -6.94 -7.36 0.82
N LEU A 50 -5.80 -7.07 0.21
CA LEU A 50 -5.71 -6.24 -0.99
C LEU A 50 -5.49 -7.04 -2.27
N ARG A 51 -5.36 -8.37 -2.19
CA ARG A 51 -4.87 -9.20 -3.27
C ARG A 51 -5.70 -9.06 -4.56
N LEU A 52 -7.02 -9.23 -4.46
CA LEU A 52 -7.93 -9.09 -5.61
C LEU A 52 -7.88 -7.69 -6.23
N ALA A 53 -7.73 -6.64 -5.41
CA ALA A 53 -7.67 -5.27 -5.91
C ALA A 53 -6.31 -4.97 -6.59
N LEU A 54 -5.22 -5.56 -6.09
CA LEU A 54 -3.89 -5.46 -6.70
C LEU A 54 -3.81 -6.25 -8.02
N GLU A 55 -4.42 -7.43 -8.10
CA GLU A 55 -4.58 -8.20 -9.34
C GLU A 55 -5.38 -7.41 -10.38
N ALA A 56 -6.54 -6.86 -9.99
CA ALA A 56 -7.39 -6.07 -10.87
C ALA A 56 -6.70 -4.78 -11.37
N ALA A 57 -5.77 -4.22 -10.60
CA ALA A 57 -4.95 -3.09 -10.99
C ALA A 57 -3.71 -3.49 -11.81
N GLY A 58 -3.48 -4.79 -12.03
CA GLY A 58 -2.29 -5.31 -12.71
C GLY A 58 -1.00 -4.94 -12.00
N VAL A 59 -1.02 -4.86 -10.66
CA VAL A 59 0.18 -4.67 -9.84
C VAL A 59 0.87 -6.01 -9.61
N ILE A 60 0.08 -7.06 -9.40
CA ILE A 60 0.54 -8.42 -9.13
C ILE A 60 -0.13 -9.38 -10.11
N PRO A 61 0.52 -10.50 -10.46
CA PRO A 61 -0.09 -11.51 -11.32
C PRO A 61 -1.26 -12.20 -10.60
N PRO A 62 -2.24 -12.73 -11.37
CA PRO A 62 -3.28 -13.61 -10.84
C PRO A 62 -2.70 -14.82 -10.10
N GLN A 63 -3.35 -15.31 -9.03
CA GLN A 63 -2.82 -16.46 -8.25
C GLN A 63 -2.62 -17.71 -9.08
N ASP A 64 -3.55 -17.93 -10.01
CA ASP A 64 -3.60 -19.10 -10.87
C ASP A 64 -2.89 -18.86 -12.21
N ALA A 65 -2.18 -17.72 -12.34
CA ALA A 65 -1.26 -17.55 -13.44
C ALA A 65 -0.13 -18.56 -13.25
N ILE A 66 -0.23 -19.67 -13.98
CA ILE A 66 0.93 -20.50 -14.30
C ILE A 66 1.90 -19.53 -14.98
N ASP A 67 3.17 -19.51 -14.56
CA ASP A 67 4.26 -18.79 -15.22
C ASP A 67 4.17 -19.01 -16.74
N ASP A 68 3.41 -18.18 -17.44
CA ASP A 68 3.40 -18.10 -18.89
C ASP A 68 4.65 -17.31 -19.26
N LEU A 69 5.76 -18.01 -19.04
CA LEU A 69 7.05 -17.79 -19.64
C LEU A 69 6.79 -17.44 -21.12
N LEU A 70 7.33 -16.28 -21.53
CA LEU A 70 7.45 -15.80 -22.92
C LEU A 70 6.36 -14.84 -23.45
N GLY A 71 5.78 -14.01 -22.60
CA GLY A 71 5.24 -12.70 -23.02
C GLY A 71 6.25 -11.60 -22.76
N GLU A 72 6.34 -10.58 -23.63
CA GLU A 72 6.92 -9.29 -23.26
C GLU A 72 6.01 -8.65 -22.21
N ASP A 73 6.01 -9.16 -20.97
CA ASP A 73 5.37 -8.46 -19.87
C ASP A 73 6.17 -7.18 -19.68
N GLU A 74 5.54 -6.07 -20.08
CA GLU A 74 6.06 -4.73 -19.86
C GLU A 74 6.11 -4.53 -18.34
N GLU A 75 7.25 -4.88 -17.74
CA GLU A 75 7.50 -4.70 -16.31
C GLU A 75 7.19 -3.23 -15.98
N LEU A 76 6.24 -3.03 -15.07
CA LEU A 76 5.89 -1.69 -14.63
C LEU A 76 7.14 -1.00 -14.10
N SER A 77 7.33 0.26 -14.45
CA SER A 77 8.33 1.05 -13.74
C SER A 77 7.97 1.07 -12.25
N THR A 78 8.96 1.03 -11.36
CA THR A 78 8.76 1.09 -9.91
C THR A 78 7.89 2.29 -9.48
N ALA A 79 7.92 3.39 -10.24
CA ALA A 79 7.09 4.56 -10.00
C ALA A 79 5.60 4.32 -10.35
N GLU A 80 5.32 3.62 -11.45
CA GLU A 80 3.96 3.28 -11.87
C GLU A 80 3.33 2.23 -10.97
N GLU A 81 4.09 1.22 -10.56
CA GLU A 81 3.66 0.23 -9.57
C GLU A 81 3.25 0.90 -8.25
N LYS A 82 4.13 1.73 -7.67
CA LYS A 82 3.84 2.50 -6.45
C LYS A 82 2.58 3.34 -6.60
N ARG A 83 2.41 4.01 -7.75
CA ARG A 83 1.22 4.82 -8.04
C ARG A 83 -0.06 3.97 -8.05
N ARG A 84 -0.01 2.79 -8.68
CA ARG A 84 -1.15 1.85 -8.73
C ARG A 84 -1.48 1.30 -7.35
N VAL A 85 -0.48 0.94 -6.55
CA VAL A 85 -0.71 0.49 -5.15
C VAL A 85 -1.34 1.60 -4.32
N LEU A 86 -0.79 2.82 -4.36
CA LEU A 86 -1.37 3.95 -3.63
C LEU A 86 -2.81 4.23 -4.05
N LYS A 87 -3.15 4.04 -5.33
CA LYS A 87 -4.52 4.13 -5.82
C LYS A 87 -5.41 3.05 -5.20
N VAL A 88 -4.99 1.78 -5.25
CA VAL A 88 -5.73 0.64 -4.68
C VAL A 88 -5.96 0.83 -3.18
N VAL A 89 -4.91 1.18 -2.43
CA VAL A 89 -4.98 1.48 -0.99
C VAL A 89 -5.93 2.66 -0.75
N GLY A 90 -5.81 3.73 -1.54
CA GLY A 90 -6.65 4.90 -1.39
C GLY A 90 -8.14 4.61 -1.64
N GLU A 91 -8.46 3.78 -2.63
CA GLU A 91 -9.82 3.35 -2.93
C GLU A 91 -10.36 2.39 -1.86
N HIS A 92 -9.56 1.41 -1.43
CA HIS A 92 -9.97 0.41 -0.44
C HIS A 92 -10.26 1.02 0.94
N PHE A 93 -9.38 1.92 1.42
CA PHE A 93 -9.51 2.56 2.73
C PHE A 93 -10.27 3.89 2.69
N GLY A 94 -10.83 4.28 1.54
CA GLY A 94 -11.59 5.53 1.40
C GLY A 94 -10.75 6.80 1.62
N LEU A 95 -9.44 6.77 1.33
CA LEU A 95 -8.52 7.90 1.49
C LEU A 95 -8.65 8.95 0.38
N SER A 96 -9.61 8.81 -0.53
CA SER A 96 -9.83 9.79 -1.60
C SER A 96 -10.38 11.10 -1.03
N LEU A 97 -9.62 12.18 -1.19
CA LEU A 97 -10.12 13.53 -0.91
C LEU A 97 -10.82 14.09 -2.16
N PRO A 98 -12.08 14.56 -2.06
CA PRO A 98 -12.71 15.28 -3.16
C PRO A 98 -11.88 16.51 -3.50
N ARG A 99 -11.65 16.76 -4.80
CA ARG A 99 -10.86 17.90 -5.28
C ARG A 99 -11.32 19.24 -4.70
N GLN A 100 -12.62 19.42 -4.50
CA GLN A 100 -13.21 20.61 -3.88
C GLN A 100 -12.75 20.81 -2.42
N VAL A 101 -12.52 19.73 -1.67
CA VAL A 101 -11.99 19.79 -0.30
C VAL A 101 -10.52 20.20 -0.31
N ILE A 102 -9.77 19.87 -1.35
CA ILE A 102 -8.38 20.31 -1.55
C ILE A 102 -8.31 21.79 -1.93
N GLU A 103 -9.20 22.24 -2.83
CA GLU A 103 -9.16 23.60 -3.39
C GLU A 103 -9.84 24.65 -2.49
N SER A 104 -10.82 24.25 -1.66
CA SER A 104 -11.66 25.19 -0.89
C SER A 104 -11.87 24.83 0.58
N GLY A 105 -11.39 23.66 1.02
CA GLY A 105 -11.53 23.20 2.41
C GLY A 105 -10.26 23.47 3.24
N GLN A 106 -10.41 23.44 4.56
CA GLN A 106 -9.26 23.15 5.42
C GLN A 106 -8.93 21.68 5.26
N LEU A 107 -7.76 21.37 4.68
CA LEU A 107 -7.27 20.00 4.60
C LEU A 107 -7.27 19.38 6.01
N PRO A 108 -7.73 18.12 6.17
CA PRO A 108 -7.57 17.41 7.42
C PRO A 108 -6.11 17.49 7.84
N ALA A 109 -5.86 17.88 9.10
CA ALA A 109 -4.50 17.96 9.62
C ALA A 109 -3.95 16.53 9.74
N VAL A 110 -3.20 16.09 8.73
CA VAL A 110 -2.45 14.83 8.77
C VAL A 110 -1.11 15.13 9.43
N VAL A 111 -0.84 14.46 10.55
CA VAL A 111 0.49 14.49 11.17
C VAL A 111 1.35 13.48 10.42
N THR A 112 2.11 13.94 9.44
CA THR A 112 3.18 13.14 8.83
C THR A 112 4.32 13.07 9.83
N ARG A 113 4.54 11.89 10.45
CA ARG A 113 5.72 11.70 11.29
C ARG A 113 6.93 11.55 10.37
N THR A 114 7.78 12.58 10.31
CA THR A 114 8.98 12.61 9.47
C THR A 114 10.18 11.90 10.10
N SER A 115 9.95 11.09 11.13
CA SER A 115 11.02 10.41 11.88
C SER A 115 10.60 8.99 12.23
N PRO A 116 11.48 7.99 12.01
CA PRO A 116 11.23 6.61 12.41
C PRO A 116 10.97 6.52 13.92
N PRO A 117 10.17 5.54 14.38
CA PRO A 117 10.09 5.26 15.81
C PRO A 117 11.48 4.86 16.31
N SER A 118 11.89 5.39 17.45
CA SER A 118 13.10 4.97 18.14
C SER A 118 12.92 3.53 18.64
N SER A 119 13.36 2.58 17.81
CA SER A 119 13.48 1.13 18.05
C SER A 119 12.18 0.34 18.31
N TRP A 120 12.19 -0.91 17.82
CA TRP A 120 11.20 -1.97 18.09
C TRP A 120 11.64 -2.79 19.30
#